data_AF-A0A7Y4SF92-F1
#
_entry.id   AF-A0A7Y4SF92-F1
#
_cell.length_a   1.000
_cell.length_b   1.000
_cell.length_c   1.000
_cell.angle_alpha   90.00
_cell.angle_beta   90.00
_cell.angle_gamma   90.00
#
_symmetry.space_group_name_H-M   'P 1'
#
loop_
_entity.id
_entity.type
_entity.pdbx_description
1 polymer ?
#
loop_
_entity_poly.entity_id
_entity_poly.type
_entity_poly.pdbx_seq_one_letter_code
_entity_poly.pdbx_strand_id
1 'polypeptide(L)'
;MKTFNVYRHPIQGLEAVKVGFSWPAASAGPIWMLGKQLWGWSALWIALYVSLSLVETDTDTSELGGAQALVYLHLVAGYAALSLIPGLKGNQWREKNLVRRGFEMLGTVQAETSEAAISQMAMPP
;
A
#
# COMPACT_ATOMS: atom_id res chain seq x y z
N MET A 1 -13.20 16.94 -1.19
CA MET A 1 -13.82 15.61 -1.40
C MET A 1 -12.84 14.68 -2.08
N LYS A 2 -12.96 13.36 -1.88
CA LYS A 2 -12.11 12.31 -2.46
C LYS A 2 -12.99 11.30 -3.19
N THR A 3 -12.44 10.65 -4.20
CA THR A 3 -13.13 9.59 -4.94
C THR A 3 -12.87 8.23 -4.30
N PHE A 4 -13.92 7.44 -4.11
CA PHE A 4 -13.86 6.10 -3.53
C PHE A 4 -14.57 5.09 -4.43
N ASN A 5 -13.93 3.94 -4.64
CA ASN A 5 -14.56 2.75 -5.19
C ASN A 5 -15.13 1.92 -4.03
N VAL A 6 -16.42 1.60 -4.09
CA VAL A 6 -17.12 0.83 -3.05
C VAL A 6 -17.35 -0.58 -3.54
N TYR A 7 -16.99 -1.55 -2.71
CA TYR A 7 -17.07 -2.97 -2.97
C TYR A 7 -17.99 -3.65 -1.96
N ARG A 8 -18.70 -4.69 -2.37
CA ARG A 8 -19.60 -5.47 -1.53
C ARG A 8 -19.24 -6.94 -1.58
N HIS A 9 -19.24 -7.57 -0.42
CA HIS A 9 -19.23 -9.03 -0.28
C HIS A 9 -20.50 -9.46 0.48
N PRO A 10 -21.19 -10.54 0.06
CA PRO A 10 -22.44 -10.97 0.70
C PRO A 10 -22.32 -11.17 2.22
N ILE A 11 -21.18 -11.72 2.67
CA ILE A 11 -20.91 -12.04 4.08
C ILE A 11 -20.03 -10.99 4.81
N GLN A 12 -19.05 -10.39 4.14
CA GLN A 12 -18.05 -9.54 4.79
C GLN A 12 -18.43 -8.05 4.80
N GLY A 13 -19.55 -7.68 4.17
CA GLY A 13 -20.08 -6.33 4.14
C GLY A 13 -19.47 -5.46 3.04
N LEU A 14 -19.40 -4.16 3.30
CA LEU A 14 -18.97 -3.14 2.36
C LEU A 14 -17.54 -2.67 2.68
N GLU A 15 -16.73 -2.50 1.63
CA GLU A 15 -15.40 -1.90 1.74
C GLU A 15 -15.25 -0.75 0.74
N ALA A 16 -14.83 0.41 1.22
CA ALA A 16 -14.41 1.52 0.37
C ALA A 16 -12.89 1.58 0.21
N VAL A 17 -12.45 1.79 -1.03
CA VAL A 17 -11.05 2.03 -1.39
C VAL A 17 -10.93 3.40 -2.04
N LYS A 18 -10.03 4.24 -1.49
CA LYS A 18 -9.75 5.57 -2.04
C LYS A 18 -9.05 5.43 -3.39
N VAL A 19 -9.51 6.16 -4.40
CA VAL A 19 -8.82 6.26 -5.69
C VAL A 19 -7.60 7.18 -5.55
N GLY A 20 -6.44 6.72 -6.04
CA GLY A 20 -5.17 7.44 -5.98
C GLY A 20 -4.33 7.13 -4.75
N PHE A 21 -3.56 8.12 -4.28
CA PHE A 21 -2.51 7.92 -3.29
C PHE A 21 -3.03 7.48 -1.90
N SER A 22 -2.36 6.47 -1.34
CA SER A 22 -2.59 5.90 0.00
C SER A 22 -1.48 6.30 0.96
N TRP A 23 -1.73 7.33 1.76
CA TRP A 23 -0.82 7.71 2.85
C TRP A 23 -0.51 6.56 3.80
N PRO A 24 -1.50 5.76 4.27
CA PRO A 24 -1.21 4.63 5.15
C PRO A 24 -0.34 3.56 4.50
N ALA A 25 -0.50 3.29 3.21
CA ALA A 25 0.36 2.32 2.52
C ALA A 25 1.80 2.83 2.41
N ALA A 26 1.98 4.13 2.18
CA ALA A 26 3.31 4.73 2.05
C ALA A 26 4.08 4.77 3.37
N SER A 27 3.41 5.09 4.48
CA SER A 27 4.06 5.25 5.78
C SER A 27 4.19 3.96 6.57
N ALA A 28 3.14 3.12 6.59
CA ALA A 28 3.14 1.89 7.40
C ALA A 28 3.60 0.65 6.62
N GLY A 29 3.80 0.78 5.29
CA GLY A 29 4.44 -0.25 4.45
C GLY A 29 3.85 -1.66 4.66
N PRO A 30 4.66 -2.66 5.04
CA PRO A 30 4.19 -4.03 5.25
C PRO A 30 3.04 -4.16 6.25
N ILE A 31 3.04 -3.38 7.33
CA ILE A 31 1.99 -3.46 8.38
C ILE A 31 0.62 -3.13 7.78
N TRP A 32 0.56 -2.11 6.93
CA TRP A 32 -0.66 -1.78 6.19
C TRP A 32 -1.08 -2.89 5.23
N MET A 33 -0.11 -3.50 4.53
CA MET A 33 -0.38 -4.62 3.61
C MET A 33 -0.96 -5.83 4.33
N LEU A 34 -0.44 -6.21 5.50
CA LEU A 34 -0.98 -7.27 6.35
C LEU A 34 -2.42 -6.93 6.77
N GLY A 35 -2.67 -5.70 7.23
CA GLY A 35 -4.00 -5.24 7.61
C GLY A 35 -5.02 -5.25 6.47
N LYS A 36 -4.57 -5.17 5.20
CA LYS A 36 -5.40 -5.29 3.99
C LYS A 36 -5.35 -6.67 3.34
N GLN A 37 -4.80 -7.66 4.05
CA GLN A 37 -4.68 -9.05 3.62
C GLN A 37 -3.96 -9.21 2.27
N LEU A 38 -2.99 -8.34 2.02
CA LEU A 38 -2.08 -8.38 0.88
C LEU A 38 -0.85 -9.21 1.21
N TRP A 39 -1.05 -10.43 1.71
CA TRP A 39 0.01 -11.28 2.31
C TRP A 39 1.25 -11.44 1.42
N GLY A 40 1.05 -11.75 0.13
CA GLY A 40 2.15 -11.89 -0.84
C GLY A 40 2.94 -10.61 -1.05
N TRP A 41 2.26 -9.45 -1.13
CA TRP A 41 2.92 -8.15 -1.22
C TRP A 41 3.66 -7.81 0.07
N SER A 42 3.07 -8.13 1.22
CA SER A 42 3.75 -7.91 2.51
C SER A 42 5.02 -8.73 2.65
N ALA A 43 4.99 -10.02 2.29
CA ALA A 43 6.17 -10.88 2.33
C ALA A 43 7.28 -10.35 1.41
N LEU A 44 6.91 -9.95 0.19
CA LEU A 44 7.84 -9.33 -0.76
C LEU A 44 8.45 -8.03 -0.20
N TRP A 45 7.64 -7.15 0.36
CA TRP A 45 8.13 -5.88 0.92
C TRP A 45 9.05 -6.09 2.12
N ILE A 46 8.73 -7.02 3.02
CA ILE A 46 9.61 -7.37 4.15
C ILE A 46 10.97 -7.87 3.63
N ALA A 47 10.97 -8.77 2.65
CA ALA A 47 12.22 -9.27 2.06
C ALA A 47 13.06 -8.15 1.44
N LEU A 48 12.44 -7.18 0.76
CA LEU A 48 13.14 -6.02 0.20
C LEU A 48 13.71 -5.11 1.28
N TYR A 49 12.96 -4.83 2.36
CA TYR A 49 13.47 -4.06 3.51
C TYR A 49 14.67 -4.74 4.16
N VAL A 50 14.56 -6.06 4.40
CA VAL A 50 15.67 -6.84 4.97
C VAL A 50 16.89 -6.77 4.05
N SER A 51 16.69 -6.94 2.74
CA SER A 51 17.78 -6.86 1.76
C SER A 51 18.50 -5.51 1.79
N LEU A 52 17.78 -4.39 1.85
CA LEU A 52 18.39 -3.07 1.97
C LEU A 52 19.12 -2.88 3.32
N SER A 53 18.55 -3.37 4.42
CA SER A 53 19.17 -3.27 5.75
C SER A 53 20.49 -4.06 5.85
N LEU A 54 20.60 -5.20 5.15
CA LEU A 54 21.84 -5.96 5.06
C LEU A 54 22.91 -5.19 4.29
N VAL A 55 22.54 -4.60 3.15
CA VAL A 55 23.45 -3.75 2.35
C VAL A 55 23.92 -2.54 3.16
N GLU A 56 23.03 -1.90 3.91
CA GLU A 56 23.36 -0.78 4.80
C GLU A 56 24.37 -1.20 5.88
N THR A 57 24.14 -2.34 6.55
CA THR A 57 25.04 -2.87 7.59
C THR A 57 26.43 -3.22 7.04
N ASP A 58 26.50 -3.84 5.85
CA ASP A 58 27.77 -4.16 5.17
C ASP A 58 28.51 -2.89 4.73
N THR A 59 27.77 -1.86 4.31
CA THR A 59 28.34 -0.56 3.89
C THR A 59 28.94 0.20 5.06
N ASP A 60 28.27 0.20 6.21
CA ASP A 60 28.74 0.92 7.41
C ASP A 60 29.98 0.28 8.06
N THR A 61 30.21 -1.01 7.81
CA THR A 61 31.37 -1.76 8.36
C THR A 61 32.58 -1.81 7.43
N SER A 62 32.45 -1.33 6.19
CA SER A 62 33.50 -1.39 5.18
C SER A 62 34.15 -0.02 4.96
N GLU A 63 35.48 0.01 4.76
CA GLU A 63 36.19 1.22 4.32
C GLU A 63 35.96 1.48 2.82
N LEU A 64 34.69 1.62 2.44
CA LEU A 64 34.30 2.07 1.12
C LEU A 64 34.69 3.55 1.04
N GLY A 65 35.77 3.87 0.32
CA GLY A 65 36.19 5.26 0.07
C GLY A 65 35.19 6.04 -0.80
N GLY A 66 35.64 6.65 -1.89
CA GLY A 66 34.79 7.51 -2.76
C GLY A 66 33.52 6.86 -3.33
N ALA A 67 33.37 5.53 -3.28
CA ALA A 67 32.17 4.80 -3.71
C ALA A 67 31.02 4.83 -2.69
N GLN A 68 31.28 5.18 -1.43
CA GLN A 68 30.28 5.16 -0.34
C GLN A 68 29.10 6.12 -0.61
N ALA A 69 29.37 7.29 -1.19
CA ALA A 69 28.32 8.25 -1.55
C ALA A 69 27.33 7.68 -2.58
N LEU A 70 27.81 6.88 -3.54
CA LEU A 70 26.94 6.22 -4.52
C LEU A 70 26.09 5.15 -3.86
N VAL A 71 26.65 4.35 -2.95
CA VAL A 71 25.90 3.31 -2.24
C VAL A 71 24.79 3.92 -1.39
N TYR A 72 25.07 4.99 -0.63
CA TYR A 72 24.03 5.68 0.13
C TYR A 72 22.94 6.28 -0.76
N LEU A 73 23.29 6.83 -1.93
CA LEU A 73 22.28 7.33 -2.88
C LEU A 73 21.35 6.21 -3.35
N HIS A 74 21.87 5.00 -3.59
CA HIS A 74 21.05 3.84 -3.93
C HIS A 74 20.18 3.37 -2.76
N LEU A 75 20.70 3.37 -1.53
CA LEU A 75 19.93 3.03 -0.34
C LEU A 75 18.76 4.00 -0.13
N VAL A 76 19.01 5.31 -0.20
CA VAL A 76 17.97 6.35 -0.10
C VAL A 76 16.93 6.19 -1.19
N ALA A 77 17.35 5.98 -2.45
CA ALA A 77 16.43 5.73 -3.55
C ALA A 77 15.61 4.44 -3.33
N GLY A 78 16.22 3.39 -2.81
CA GLY A 78 15.58 2.12 -2.46
C GLY A 78 14.50 2.29 -1.40
N TYR A 79 14.83 2.92 -0.27
CA TYR A 79 13.86 3.18 0.80
C TYR A 79 12.74 4.12 0.36
N ALA A 80 13.06 5.17 -0.43
CA ALA A 80 12.05 6.05 -1.01
C ALA A 80 11.10 5.28 -1.94
N ALA A 81 11.63 4.37 -2.78
CA ALA A 81 10.80 3.52 -3.63
C ALA A 81 9.92 2.57 -2.81
N LEU A 82 10.46 1.96 -1.75
CA LEU A 82 9.68 1.08 -0.85
C LEU A 82 8.53 1.79 -0.15
N SER A 83 8.62 3.11 0.06
CA SER A 83 7.53 3.93 0.60
C SER A 83 6.58 4.46 -0.49
N LEU A 84 7.10 5.03 -1.58
CA LEU A 84 6.28 5.68 -2.59
C LEU A 84 5.47 4.71 -3.45
N ILE A 85 6.03 3.53 -3.76
CA ILE A 85 5.34 2.54 -4.61
C ILE A 85 4.06 2.03 -3.94
N PRO A 86 4.05 1.61 -2.66
CA PRO A 86 2.80 1.31 -1.95
C PRO A 86 1.87 2.50 -1.85
N GLY A 87 2.40 3.72 -1.68
CA GLY A 87 1.59 4.92 -1.70
C GLY A 87 0.81 5.09 -3.00
N LEU A 88 1.46 4.88 -4.14
CA LEU A 88 0.87 5.07 -5.47
C LEU A 88 -0.01 3.88 -5.91
N LYS A 89 0.43 2.65 -5.64
CA LYS A 89 -0.17 1.42 -6.18
C LYS A 89 -0.91 0.57 -5.13
N GLY A 90 -0.71 0.83 -3.84
CA GLY A 90 -1.26 0.01 -2.76
C GLY A 90 -2.78 -0.11 -2.80
N ASN A 91 -3.48 0.99 -3.09
CA ASN A 91 -4.93 0.96 -3.25
C ASN A 91 -5.36 0.07 -4.41
N GLN A 92 -4.66 0.09 -5.55
CA GLN A 92 -4.96 -0.79 -6.69
C GLN A 92 -4.71 -2.26 -6.34
N TRP A 93 -3.66 -2.57 -5.56
CA TRP A 93 -3.43 -3.93 -5.07
C TRP A 93 -4.57 -4.38 -4.15
N ARG A 94 -5.06 -3.49 -3.28
CA ARG A 94 -6.21 -3.75 -2.42
C ARG A 94 -7.48 -4.00 -3.24
N GLU A 95 -7.78 -3.18 -4.24
CA GLU A 95 -8.93 -3.38 -5.14
C GLU A 95 -8.88 -4.75 -5.82
N LYS A 96 -7.74 -5.10 -6.43
CA LYS A 96 -7.55 -6.42 -7.05
C LYS A 96 -7.69 -7.56 -6.04
N ASN A 97 -7.20 -7.38 -4.82
CA ASN A 97 -7.33 -8.38 -3.76
C ASN A 97 -8.78 -8.55 -3.30
N LEU A 98 -9.55 -7.47 -3.20
CA LEU A 98 -10.98 -7.53 -2.88
C LEU A 98 -11.75 -8.32 -3.94
N VAL A 99 -11.55 -8.00 -5.22
CA VAL A 99 -12.17 -8.74 -6.32
C VAL A 99 -11.80 -10.22 -6.28
N ARG A 100 -10.52 -10.55 -6.09
CA ARG A 100 -10.06 -11.94 -5.94
C ARG A 100 -10.70 -12.67 -4.75
N ARG A 101 -11.10 -11.93 -3.71
CA ARG A 101 -11.76 -12.46 -2.51
C ARG A 101 -13.28 -12.50 -2.63
N GLY A 102 -13.83 -12.28 -3.82
CA GLY A 102 -15.28 -12.39 -4.09
C GLY A 102 -16.07 -11.12 -3.78
N PHE A 103 -15.41 -9.97 -3.67
CA PHE A 103 -16.12 -8.70 -3.61
C PHE A 103 -16.49 -8.22 -5.02
N GLU A 104 -17.70 -7.66 -5.15
CA GLU A 104 -18.18 -7.02 -6.37
C GLU A 104 -18.11 -5.49 -6.22
N MET A 105 -17.72 -4.80 -7.29
CA MET A 105 -17.70 -3.34 -7.30
C MET A 105 -19.12 -2.80 -7.46
N LEU A 106 -19.61 -2.06 -6.48
CA LEU A 106 -20.94 -1.43 -6.53
C LEU A 106 -20.93 -0.12 -7.31
N GLY A 107 -19.84 0.65 -7.23
CA GLY A 107 -19.72 1.93 -7.91
C GLY A 107 -18.63 2.83 -7.34
N THR A 108 -18.57 4.04 -7.88
CA THR A 108 -17.59 5.06 -7.51
C THR A 108 -18.34 6.30 -7.02
N VAL A 109 -18.01 6.78 -5.81
CA VAL A 109 -18.66 7.94 -5.19
C VAL A 109 -17.64 8.96 -4.71
N GLN A 110 -18.08 10.21 -4.58
CA GLN A 110 -17.29 11.24 -3.92
C GLN A 110 -17.74 11.40 -2.46
N ALA A 111 -16.79 11.29 -1.54
CA ALA A 111 -17.03 11.43 -0.12
C ALA A 111 -15.83 12.06 0.59
N GLU A 112 -16.02 12.48 1.84
CA GLU A 112 -14.91 12.98 2.67
C GLU A 112 -14.09 11.83 3.27
N THR A 113 -14.77 10.75 3.63
CA THR A 113 -14.22 9.55 4.29
C THR A 113 -14.72 8.26 3.64
N SER A 114 -14.05 7.14 3.94
CA SER A 114 -14.47 5.80 3.51
C SER A 114 -15.84 5.43 4.05
N GLU A 115 -16.15 5.83 5.28
CA GLU A 115 -17.40 5.52 5.99
C GLU A 115 -18.56 6.28 5.36
N ALA A 116 -18.34 7.55 4.98
CA ALA A 116 -19.32 8.34 4.25
C ALA A 116 -19.60 7.73 2.85
N ALA A 117 -18.57 7.25 2.15
CA ALA A 117 -18.74 6.55 0.87
C ALA A 117 -19.55 5.24 1.03
N ILE A 118 -19.29 4.47 2.08
CA ILE A 118 -20.05 3.26 2.39
C ILE A 118 -21.51 3.60 2.69
N SER A 119 -21.76 4.62 3.53
CA SER A 119 -23.11 5.04 3.91
C SER A 119 -23.96 5.46 2.70
N GLN A 120 -23.39 6.23 1.77
CA GLN A 120 -24.07 6.64 0.53
C GLN A 120 -24.49 5.44 -0.34
N MET A 121 -23.69 4.38 -0.37
CA MET A 121 -23.97 3.18 -1.19
C MET A 121 -24.75 2.09 -0.43
N ALA A 122 -24.90 2.21 0.88
CA ALA A 122 -25.63 1.27 1.71
C ALA A 122 -27.14 1.56 1.77
N MET A 123 -27.56 2.78 1.46
CA MET A 123 -28.98 3.15 1.44
C MET A 123 -29.62 2.80 0.08
N PRO A 124 -30.74 2.04 0.06
CA PRO A 124 -31.51 1.88 -1.17
C PRO A 124 -32.12 3.22 -1.61
N PRO A 125 -32.39 3.41 -2.92
CA PRO A 125 -33.02 4.62 -3.46
C PRO A 125 -34.41 4.90 -2.89
#